data_AF-A0AAW9BDM5-F1
#
_entry.id   AF-A0AAW9BDM5-F1
#
_cell.length_a   1.000
_cell.length_b   1.000
_cell.length_c   1.000
_cell.angle_alpha   90.00
_cell.angle_beta   90.00
_cell.angle_gamma   90.00
#
_symmetry.space_group_name_H-M   'P 1'
#
loop_
_entity.id
_entity.type
_entity.pdbx_description
1 polymer ?
#
loop_
_entity_poly.entity_id
_entity_poly.type
_entity_poly.pdbx_seq_one_letter_code
_entity_poly.pdbx_strand_id
1 'polypeptide(L)'
;NYINLNYFADWFDNELKRNFSIDVMRQEIDNTQPFFTFNNDKASVILIKCEQLSSLDKEIGDFLNVDNFVLKNSNEAKNKWYSNIHQYFKQHYDFSKLFYMYDLPLYRHIYSQQEREAFKTKWLKTPGTKSA
;
A
#
# COMPACT_ATOMS: atom_id res chain seq x y z
N ASN A 1 -12.18 18.92 -11.67
CA ASN A 1 -12.23 17.88 -10.62
C ASN A 1 -10.90 17.82 -9.91
N TYR A 2 -10.79 18.47 -8.74
CA TYR A 2 -9.63 18.35 -7.88
C TYR A 2 -9.76 17.05 -7.08
N ILE A 3 -8.83 16.11 -7.26
CA ILE A 3 -8.73 14.94 -6.38
C ILE A 3 -8.28 15.48 -5.02
N ASN A 4 -9.06 15.25 -3.97
CA ASN A 4 -8.64 15.56 -2.61
C ASN A 4 -7.54 14.56 -2.22
N LEU A 5 -6.28 15.01 -2.27
CA LEU A 5 -5.11 14.19 -1.99
C LEU A 5 -5.06 13.70 -0.54
N ASN A 6 -5.76 14.38 0.38
CA ASN A 6 -5.85 13.98 1.78
C ASN A 6 -6.82 12.82 2.01
N TYR A 7 -7.71 12.51 1.05
CA TYR A 7 -8.67 11.41 1.18
C TYR A 7 -7.98 10.07 1.53
N PHE A 8 -6.81 9.80 0.92
CA PHE A 8 -6.06 8.58 1.20
C PHE A 8 -5.43 8.56 2.60
N ALA A 9 -5.12 9.72 3.16
CA ALA A 9 -4.61 9.83 4.53
C ALA A 9 -5.75 9.68 5.55
N ASP A 10 -6.94 10.20 5.23
CA ASP A 10 -8.09 10.22 6.15
C ASP A 10 -8.92 8.92 6.11
N TRP A 11 -8.70 8.05 5.12
CA TRP A 11 -9.48 6.83 4.95
C TRP A 11 -9.46 5.92 6.19
N PHE A 12 -8.30 5.74 6.81
CA PHE A 12 -8.18 4.91 8.02
C PHE A 12 -8.95 5.49 9.20
N ASP A 13 -8.97 6.82 9.33
CA ASP A 13 -9.74 7.48 10.39
C ASP A 13 -11.26 7.35 10.12
N ASN A 14 -11.68 7.49 8.87
CA ASN A 14 -13.08 7.39 8.48
C ASN A 14 -13.64 5.96 8.57
N GLU A 15 -12.84 4.95 8.23
CA GLU A 15 -13.29 3.56 8.16
C GLU A 15 -12.93 2.73 9.41
N LEU A 16 -11.68 2.79 9.87
CA LEU A 16 -11.23 1.96 11.00
C LEU A 16 -11.47 2.62 12.36
N LYS A 17 -11.09 3.89 12.50
CA LYS A 17 -11.22 4.58 13.79
C LYS A 17 -12.68 4.86 14.13
N ARG A 18 -13.44 5.41 13.18
CA ARG A 18 -14.86 5.73 13.39
C ARG A 18 -15.72 4.50 13.68
N ASN A 19 -15.54 3.43 12.91
CA ASN A 19 -16.44 2.27 12.99
C ASN A 19 -15.94 1.19 13.98
N PHE A 20 -14.63 0.98 14.06
CA PHE A 20 -14.03 -0.11 14.85
C PHE A 20 -13.17 0.38 16.01
N SER A 21 -13.02 1.69 16.21
CA SER A 21 -12.19 2.28 17.27
C SER A 21 -10.71 1.85 17.17
N ILE A 22 -10.23 1.61 15.95
CA ILE A 22 -8.83 1.30 15.63
C ILE A 22 -8.20 2.54 15.00
N ASP A 23 -7.37 3.25 15.77
CA ASP A 23 -6.61 4.40 15.30
C ASP A 23 -5.23 3.94 14.85
N VAL A 24 -5.06 3.72 13.54
CA VAL A 24 -3.81 3.21 12.94
C VAL A 24 -2.64 4.11 13.26
N MET A 25 -2.82 5.44 13.21
CA MET A 25 -1.74 6.41 13.42
C MET A 25 -1.21 6.46 14.86
N ARG A 26 -1.94 5.87 15.81
CA ARG A 26 -1.55 5.78 17.23
C ARG A 26 -0.98 4.42 17.63
N GLN A 27 -0.96 3.44 16.73
CA GLN A 27 -0.43 2.11 17.04
C GLN A 27 1.10 2.16 17.06
N GLU A 28 1.71 1.50 18.03
CA GLU A 28 3.15 1.24 17.97
C GLU A 28 3.39 0.13 16.95
N ILE A 29 4.06 0.47 15.85
CA ILE A 29 4.33 -0.47 14.77
C ILE A 29 5.83 -0.55 14.47
N ASP A 30 6.30 -1.77 14.27
CA ASP A 30 7.60 -2.03 13.66
C ASP A 30 7.45 -1.94 12.15
N ASN A 31 7.75 -0.77 11.59
CA ASN A 31 7.58 -0.51 10.16
C ASN A 31 8.46 -1.35 9.23
N THR A 32 9.30 -2.24 9.75
CA THR A 32 10.02 -3.25 8.95
C THR A 32 9.16 -4.49 8.65
N GLN A 33 8.07 -4.69 9.40
CA GLN A 33 7.18 -5.83 9.22
C GLN A 33 6.36 -5.72 7.91
N PRO A 34 6.03 -6.86 7.28
CA PRO A 34 5.23 -6.89 6.06
C PRO A 34 3.73 -6.68 6.29
N PHE A 35 3.26 -6.85 7.53
CA PHE A 35 1.88 -6.63 7.96
C PHE A 35 1.82 -6.27 9.44
N PHE A 36 0.64 -5.84 9.88
CA PHE A 36 0.32 -5.49 11.27
C PHE A 36 -1.04 -6.07 11.63
N THR A 37 -1.22 -6.46 12.89
CA THR A 37 -2.52 -6.89 13.41
C THR A 37 -2.96 -5.95 14.53
N PHE A 38 -4.22 -5.57 14.52
CA PHE A 38 -4.86 -4.75 15.54
C PHE A 38 -6.08 -5.50 16.04
N ASN A 39 -6.25 -5.57 17.36
CA ASN A 39 -7.36 -6.28 17.96
C ASN A 39 -7.95 -5.49 19.12
N ASN A 40 -9.28 -5.44 19.19
CA ASN A 40 -10.04 -4.96 20.33
C ASN A 40 -11.36 -5.72 20.43
N ASP A 41 -12.23 -5.33 21.36
CA ASP A 41 -13.52 -6.00 21.60
C ASP A 41 -14.50 -5.92 20.42
N LYS A 42 -14.28 -5.04 19.43
CA LYS A 42 -15.17 -4.82 18.29
C LYS A 42 -14.72 -5.52 17.02
N ALA A 43 -13.41 -5.62 16.80
CA ALA A 43 -12.85 -6.17 15.57
C ALA A 43 -11.40 -6.61 15.73
N SER A 44 -11.04 -7.61 14.93
CA SER A 44 -9.66 -7.94 14.58
C SER A 44 -9.40 -7.46 13.16
N VAL A 45 -8.28 -6.76 12.95
CA VAL A 45 -7.89 -6.20 11.66
C VAL A 45 -6.46 -6.64 11.34
N ILE A 46 -6.24 -7.06 10.09
CA ILE A 46 -4.90 -7.23 9.52
C ILE A 46 -4.67 -6.14 8.47
N LEU A 47 -3.56 -5.41 8.61
CA LEU A 47 -3.10 -4.39 7.66
C LEU A 47 -1.86 -4.91 6.94
N ILE A 48 -1.94 -5.08 5.63
CA ILE A 48 -0.87 -5.70 4.82
C ILE A 48 -0.26 -4.68 3.87
N LYS A 49 1.07 -4.66 3.78
CA LYS A 49 1.78 -3.97 2.70
C LYS A 49 1.58 -4.72 1.39
N CYS A 50 0.98 -4.08 0.39
CA CYS A 50 0.56 -4.74 -0.84
C CYS A 50 1.70 -5.45 -1.58
N GLU A 51 2.91 -4.89 -1.55
CA GLU A 51 4.09 -5.48 -2.19
C GLU A 51 4.63 -6.73 -1.49
N GLN A 52 4.18 -7.01 -0.27
CA GLN A 52 4.52 -8.20 0.52
C GLN A 52 3.40 -9.26 0.48
N LEU A 53 2.22 -8.93 -0.06
CA LEU A 53 1.02 -9.79 0.01
C LEU A 53 1.26 -11.22 -0.50
N SER A 54 2.06 -11.39 -1.54
CA SER A 54 2.33 -12.69 -2.16
C SER A 54 3.16 -13.66 -1.30
N SER A 55 3.67 -13.22 -0.15
CA SER A 55 4.43 -14.06 0.76
C SER A 55 3.75 -14.26 2.12
N LEU A 56 2.48 -13.86 2.26
CA LEU A 56 1.77 -13.85 3.55
C LEU A 56 0.67 -14.91 3.66
N ASP A 57 0.76 -16.00 2.90
CA ASP A 57 -0.17 -17.12 2.94
C ASP A 57 -0.38 -17.64 4.37
N LYS A 58 0.72 -17.83 5.11
CA LYS A 58 0.66 -18.35 6.47
C LYS A 58 -0.05 -17.37 7.41
N GLU A 59 0.35 -16.11 7.40
CA GLU A 59 -0.12 -15.10 8.33
C GLU A 59 -1.58 -14.73 8.07
N ILE A 60 -2.01 -14.75 6.81
CA ILE A 60 -3.42 -14.62 6.45
C ILE A 60 -4.20 -15.86 6.90
N GLY A 61 -3.67 -17.07 6.70
CA GLY A 61 -4.28 -18.31 7.17
C GLY A 61 -4.47 -18.33 8.69
N ASP A 62 -3.43 -17.99 9.44
CA ASP A 62 -3.45 -17.86 10.90
C ASP A 62 -4.52 -16.83 11.35
N PHE A 63 -4.55 -15.66 10.70
CA PHE A 63 -5.52 -14.59 11.03
C PHE A 63 -6.97 -15.01 10.76
N LEU A 64 -7.21 -15.79 9.69
CA LEU A 64 -8.54 -16.28 9.32
C LEU A 64 -8.92 -17.58 10.03
N ASN A 65 -8.01 -18.18 10.80
CA ASN A 65 -8.16 -19.52 11.37
C ASN A 65 -8.48 -20.59 10.30
N VAL A 66 -7.74 -20.54 9.18
CA VAL A 66 -7.87 -21.46 8.04
C VAL A 66 -6.55 -22.21 7.84
N ASP A 67 -6.58 -23.52 8.07
CA ASP A 67 -5.44 -24.39 7.83
C ASP A 67 -5.12 -24.50 6.34
N ASN A 68 -3.82 -24.56 6.02
CA ASN A 68 -3.31 -24.71 4.65
C ASN A 68 -3.86 -23.65 3.68
N PHE A 69 -4.07 -22.42 4.17
CA PHE A 69 -4.42 -21.28 3.31
C PHE A 69 -3.33 -21.07 2.25
N VAL A 70 -3.76 -20.84 1.01
CA VAL A 70 -2.87 -20.51 -0.12
C VAL A 70 -3.48 -19.38 -0.92
N LEU A 71 -2.75 -18.27 -1.02
CA LEU A 71 -3.10 -17.13 -1.84
C LEU A 71 -2.85 -17.46 -3.31
N LYS A 72 -3.92 -17.66 -4.07
CA LYS A 72 -3.82 -17.88 -5.52
C LYS A 72 -3.84 -16.54 -6.25
N ASN A 73 -2.79 -16.29 -7.04
CA ASN A 73 -2.78 -15.17 -7.98
C ASN A 73 -3.75 -15.50 -9.14
N SER A 74 -5.01 -15.07 -9.02
CA SER A 74 -5.99 -15.20 -10.10
C SER A 74 -5.89 -14.00 -11.04
N ASN A 75 -5.06 -14.13 -12.08
CA ASN A 75 -5.06 -13.30 -13.27
C ASN A 75 -4.98 -11.78 -13.03
N GLU A 76 -3.75 -11.25 -12.96
CA GLU A 76 -3.49 -9.93 -13.53
C GLU A 76 -4.11 -9.89 -14.94
N ALA A 77 -5.14 -9.07 -15.12
CA ALA A 77 -5.73 -8.79 -16.42
C ALA A 77 -4.70 -8.05 -17.29
N LYS A 78 -3.68 -8.77 -17.77
CA LYS A 78 -2.67 -8.32 -18.73
C LYS A 78 -3.24 -8.05 -20.12
N ASN A 79 -4.57 -7.95 -20.26
CA ASN A 79 -5.21 -8.10 -21.55
C ASN A 79 -6.52 -7.31 -21.60
N LYS A 80 -6.51 -6.17 -22.31
CA LYS A 80 -6.81 -6.21 -23.76
C LYS A 80 -6.94 -4.86 -24.49
N TRP A 81 -6.88 -3.71 -23.83
CA TRP A 81 -6.95 -2.43 -24.57
C TRP A 81 -6.23 -1.21 -23.99
N TYR A 82 -6.10 -1.13 -22.67
CA TYR A 82 -5.40 -0.01 -22.01
C TYR A 82 -3.89 -0.19 -21.86
N SER A 83 -3.33 -1.35 -22.22
CA SER A 83 -1.90 -1.63 -22.02
C SER A 83 -1.00 -0.58 -22.67
N ASN A 84 -1.38 -0.14 -23.87
CA ASN A 84 -0.61 0.84 -24.64
C ASN A 84 -0.71 2.23 -24.01
N ILE A 85 -1.89 2.65 -23.54
CA ILE A 85 -2.09 3.93 -22.84
C ILE A 85 -1.31 3.94 -21.54
N HIS A 86 -1.37 2.86 -20.77
CA HIS A 86 -0.63 2.72 -19.52
C HIS A 86 0.89 2.69 -19.74
N GLN A 87 1.37 2.01 -20.78
CA GLN A 87 2.78 2.01 -21.15
C GLN A 87 3.24 3.41 -21.57
N TYR A 88 2.47 4.08 -22.43
CA TYR A 88 2.73 5.47 -22.85
C TYR A 88 2.81 6.38 -21.63
N PHE A 89 1.83 6.30 -20.72
CA PHE A 89 1.84 7.06 -19.48
C PHE A 89 3.11 6.81 -18.67
N LYS A 90 3.51 5.54 -18.47
CA LYS A 90 4.76 5.21 -17.75
C LYS A 90 6.03 5.73 -18.44
N GLN A 91 6.00 5.87 -19.76
CA GLN A 91 7.13 6.37 -20.55
C GLN A 91 7.24 7.90 -20.54
N HIS A 92 6.14 8.61 -20.33
CA HIS A 92 6.10 10.08 -20.48
C HIS A 92 5.79 10.84 -19.19
N TYR A 93 5.18 10.20 -18.20
CA TYR A 93 4.88 10.83 -16.94
C TYR A 93 6.11 10.88 -16.04
N ASP A 94 6.38 12.06 -15.50
CA ASP A 94 7.39 12.27 -14.46
C ASP A 94 6.79 11.91 -13.09
N PHE A 95 7.19 10.75 -12.57
CA PHE A 95 6.71 10.23 -11.29
C PHE A 95 7.34 10.92 -10.08
N SER A 96 8.41 11.70 -10.25
CA SER A 96 9.01 12.46 -9.14
C SER A 96 8.02 13.44 -8.52
N LYS A 97 7.06 13.93 -9.31
CA LYS A 97 5.94 14.78 -8.87
C LYS A 97 5.06 14.14 -7.81
N LEU A 98 5.09 12.82 -7.66
CA LEU A 98 4.31 12.07 -6.66
C LEU A 98 5.14 11.74 -5.41
N PHE A 99 6.43 12.08 -5.34
CA PHE A 99 7.30 11.65 -4.24
C PHE A 99 6.89 12.21 -2.88
N TYR A 100 6.20 13.34 -2.84
CA TYR A 100 5.63 13.89 -1.61
C TYR A 100 4.63 12.93 -0.94
N MET A 101 3.99 12.02 -1.70
CA MET A 101 3.05 11.04 -1.15
C MET A 101 3.76 10.06 -0.20
N TYR A 102 5.01 9.70 -0.49
CA TYR A 102 5.84 8.90 0.41
C TYR A 102 6.25 9.65 1.69
N ASP A 103 5.99 10.95 1.77
CA ASP A 103 6.31 11.77 2.94
C ASP A 103 5.08 12.15 3.75
N LEU A 104 3.89 11.71 3.34
CA LEU A 104 2.66 11.84 4.11
C LEU A 104 2.79 11.09 5.46
N PRO A 105 2.16 11.60 6.55
CA PRO A 105 2.26 11.01 7.88
C PRO A 105 1.97 9.50 7.90
N LEU A 106 0.89 9.08 7.24
CA LEU A 106 0.51 7.67 7.12
C LEU A 106 1.62 6.82 6.48
N TYR A 107 2.20 7.27 5.38
CA TYR A 107 3.27 6.52 4.70
C TYR A 107 4.53 6.41 5.55
N ARG A 108 4.89 7.48 6.28
CA ARG A 108 6.05 7.45 7.20
C ARG A 108 5.82 6.55 8.41
N HIS A 109 4.57 6.42 8.83
CA HIS A 109 4.19 5.52 9.90
C HIS A 109 4.35 4.06 9.44
N ILE A 110 3.71 3.70 8.31
CA ILE A 110 3.64 2.32 7.82
C ILE A 110 4.95 1.83 7.17
N TYR A 111 5.68 2.70 6.49
CA TYR A 111 6.86 2.32 5.71
C TYR A 111 8.13 2.92 6.29
N SER A 112 9.16 2.08 6.41
CA SER A 112 10.51 2.51 6.79
C SER A 112 11.07 3.52 5.79
N GLN A 113 12.03 4.33 6.22
CA GLN A 113 12.74 5.24 5.32
C GLN A 113 13.39 4.49 4.14
N GLN A 114 13.95 3.31 4.39
CA GLN A 114 14.60 2.50 3.38
C GLN A 114 13.62 2.06 2.28
N GLU A 115 12.44 1.58 2.65
CA GLU A 115 11.39 1.19 1.69
C GLU A 115 10.94 2.39 0.85
N ARG A 116 10.68 3.54 1.50
CA ARG A 116 10.22 4.75 0.81
C ARG A 116 11.25 5.24 -0.22
N GLU A 117 12.53 5.23 0.13
CA GLU A 117 13.60 5.60 -0.80
C GLU A 117 13.80 4.54 -1.91
N ALA A 118 13.63 3.25 -1.60
CA ALA A 118 13.63 2.20 -2.62
C ALA A 118 12.49 2.38 -3.63
N PHE A 119 11.29 2.76 -3.17
CA PHE A 119 10.15 3.08 -4.05
C PHE A 119 10.44 4.29 -4.94
N LYS A 120 10.93 5.40 -4.37
CA LYS A 120 11.34 6.58 -5.15
C LYS A 120 12.39 6.21 -6.20
N THR A 121 13.42 5.44 -5.80
CA THR A 121 14.48 4.96 -6.69
C THR A 121 13.94 4.09 -7.83
N LYS A 122 12.95 3.23 -7.56
CA LYS A 122 12.28 2.44 -8.60
C LYS A 122 11.61 3.36 -9.64
N TRP A 123 10.93 4.41 -9.20
CA TRP A 123 10.25 5.35 -10.10
C TRP A 123 11.22 6.26 -10.86
N LEU A 124 12.33 6.67 -10.26
CA LEU A 124 13.41 7.40 -10.94
C LEU A 124 13.99 6.65 -12.15
N LYS A 125 13.85 5.32 -12.19
CA LYS A 125 14.33 4.51 -13.32
C LYS A 125 13.38 4.53 -14.52
N THR A 126 12.16 5.05 -14.37
CA THR A 126 11.19 5.11 -15.48
C THR A 126 11.59 6.17 -16.52
N PRO A 127 11.35 5.92 -17.82
CA PRO A 127 11.75 6.86 -18.88
C PRO A 127 11.19 8.27 -18.67
N GLY A 128 9.92 8.39 -18.27
CA GLY A 128 9.26 9.69 -18.11
C GLY A 128 9.85 10.54 -16.98
N THR A 129 10.47 9.90 -15.99
CA THR A 129 11.13 10.59 -14.86
C THR A 129 12.60 10.91 -15.16
N LYS A 130 13.32 10.03 -15.89
CA LYS A 130 14.72 10.28 -16.29
C LYS A 130 14.89 11.42 -17.29
N SER A 131 13.84 11.69 -18.06
CA SER A 131 13.85 12.63 -19.19
C SER A 131 13.38 14.05 -18.79
N ALA A 132 12.98 14.24 -17.54
CA ALA A 132 12.41 15.48 -16.99
C ALA A 132 13.48 16.39 -16.37
#